data_AF-A0A957EP87-F1
#
_entry.id   AF-A0A957EP87-F1
#
_cell.length_a   1.000
_cell.length_b   1.000
_cell.length_c   1.000
_cell.angle_alpha   90.00
_cell.angle_beta   90.00
_cell.angle_gamma   90.00
#
_symmetry.space_group_name_H-M   'P 1'
#
loop_
_entity.id
_entity.type
_entity.pdbx_description
1 polymer ?
#
loop_
_entity_poly.entity_id
_entity_poly.type
_entity_poly.pdbx_seq_one_letter_code
_entity_poly.pdbx_strand_id
1 'polypeptide(L)'
;GRFLRPASFDLSVYWQKWCARLEATRERYVVTLHASPAGLPLLVQVFGEGMHALIANAGAPDDAGFLMLSLSFASEDEACRQLLGLGTAVTVIAPHSLRQCMAAAAVQISTLYA
;
A
#
# COMPACT_ATOMS: atom_id res chain seq x y z
N GLY A 1 -15.80 22.53 34.86
CA GLY A 1 -15.74 23.68 33.94
C GLY A 1 -16.53 23.34 32.69
N ARG A 2 -17.49 24.18 32.29
CA ARG A 2 -18.42 23.90 31.18
C ARG A 2 -17.77 24.32 29.85
N PHE A 3 -17.58 23.38 28.93
CA PHE A 3 -17.11 23.68 27.57
C PHE A 3 -18.27 24.28 26.76
N LEU A 4 -18.12 25.54 26.32
CA LEU A 4 -19.08 26.22 25.44
C LEU A 4 -18.57 26.15 24.01
N ARG A 5 -19.29 25.44 23.14
CA ARG A 5 -19.01 25.38 21.71
C ARG A 5 -19.30 26.76 21.09
N PRO A 6 -18.40 27.32 20.27
CA PRO A 6 -18.67 28.57 19.54
C PRO A 6 -19.88 28.42 18.61
N ALA A 7 -20.76 29.42 18.58
CA ALA A 7 -21.98 29.40 17.77
C ALA A 7 -21.71 29.30 16.24
N SER A 8 -20.51 29.68 15.80
CA SER A 8 -20.05 29.64 14.41
C SER A 8 -19.22 28.39 14.07
N PHE A 9 -19.13 27.40 14.97
CA PHE A 9 -18.36 26.18 14.71
C PHE A 9 -19.13 25.26 13.75
N ASP A 10 -18.74 25.29 12.48
CA ASP A 10 -19.20 24.35 11.46
C ASP A 10 -18.31 23.09 11.47
N LEU A 11 -18.87 21.99 11.97
CA LEU A 11 -18.18 20.71 12.07
C LEU A 11 -17.84 20.14 10.69
N SER A 12 -18.69 20.33 9.69
CA SER A 12 -18.49 19.78 8.34
C SER A 12 -17.33 20.48 7.64
N VAL A 13 -17.29 21.82 7.71
CA VAL A 13 -16.18 22.62 7.14
C VAL A 13 -14.87 22.37 7.89
N TYR A 14 -14.93 22.25 9.22
CA TYR A 14 -13.75 21.93 10.02
C TYR A 14 -13.22 20.52 9.69
N TRP A 15 -14.10 19.52 9.59
CA TRP A 15 -13.73 18.14 9.27
C TRP A 15 -13.13 18.03 7.87
N GLN A 16 -13.74 18.66 6.86
CA GLN A 16 -13.19 18.68 5.49
C GLN A 16 -11.79 19.30 5.44
N LYS A 17 -11.60 20.45 6.08
CA LYS A 17 -10.27 21.11 6.14
C LYS A 17 -9.26 20.28 6.91
N TRP A 18 -9.68 19.58 7.95
CA TRP A 18 -8.83 18.72 8.75
C TRP A 18 -8.42 17.45 7.99
N CYS A 19 -9.36 16.76 7.35
CA CYS A 19 -9.09 15.61 6.48
C CYS A 19 -8.13 15.96 5.34
N ALA A 20 -8.37 17.06 4.62
CA ALA A 20 -7.50 17.51 3.53
C ALA A 20 -6.08 17.84 4.01
N ARG A 21 -5.93 18.45 5.20
CA ARG A 21 -4.62 18.73 5.78
C ARG A 21 -3.90 17.44 6.20
N LEU A 22 -4.62 16.49 6.77
CA LEU A 22 -4.05 15.21 7.22
C LEU A 22 -3.62 14.33 6.04
N GLU A 23 -4.41 14.31 4.97
CA GLU A 23 -4.09 13.64 3.71
C GLU A 23 -2.84 14.23 3.04
N ALA A 24 -2.61 15.53 3.20
CA ALA A 24 -1.44 16.24 2.66
C ALA A 24 -0.16 16.03 3.48
N THR A 25 -0.25 15.78 4.79
CA THR A 25 0.92 15.60 5.68
C THR A 25 1.21 14.15 6.06
N ARG A 26 0.36 13.19 5.66
CA ARG A 26 0.62 11.78 5.94
C ARG A 26 1.80 11.33 5.06
N GLU A 27 2.95 11.17 5.69
CA GLU A 27 4.12 10.55 5.06
C GLU A 27 3.70 9.17 4.57
N ARG A 28 3.61 9.02 3.25
CA ARG A 28 3.20 7.77 2.62
C ARG A 28 4.43 6.88 2.52
N TYR A 29 4.32 5.67 3.03
CA TYR A 29 5.36 4.67 2.87
C TYR A 29 5.26 4.11 1.44
N VAL A 30 6.13 4.60 0.56
CA VAL A 30 6.13 4.24 -0.85
C VAL A 30 6.95 2.96 -1.07
N VAL A 31 6.35 2.00 -1.75
CA VAL A 31 6.95 0.71 -2.08
C VAL A 31 6.98 0.53 -3.58
N THR A 32 8.15 0.18 -4.10
CA THR A 32 8.32 -0.25 -5.48
C THR A 32 8.32 -1.76 -5.54
N LEU A 33 7.43 -2.32 -6.35
CA LEU A 33 7.27 -3.74 -6.52
C LEU A 33 7.27 -4.13 -8.00
N HIS A 34 7.56 -5.40 -8.23
CA HIS A 34 7.49 -6.05 -9.53
C HIS A 34 6.34 -7.04 -9.48
N ALA A 35 5.32 -6.83 -10.29
CA ALA A 35 4.14 -7.68 -10.36
C ALA A 35 4.24 -8.60 -11.57
N SER A 36 4.04 -9.90 -11.34
CA SER A 36 3.93 -10.85 -12.46
C SER A 36 2.63 -10.63 -13.24
N PRO A 37 2.56 -11.01 -14.53
CA PRO A 37 1.31 -10.96 -15.30
C PRO A 37 0.15 -11.66 -14.58
N ALA A 38 0.42 -12.83 -13.99
CA ALA A 38 -0.57 -13.60 -13.24
C ALA A 38 -0.94 -12.97 -11.88
N GLY A 39 -0.10 -12.08 -11.35
CA GLY A 39 -0.32 -11.36 -10.10
C GLY A 39 -1.14 -10.07 -10.24
N LEU A 40 -1.23 -9.50 -11.45
CA LEU A 40 -2.00 -8.27 -11.69
C LEU A 40 -3.49 -8.39 -11.33
N PRO A 41 -4.21 -9.47 -11.69
CA PRO A 41 -5.59 -9.65 -11.27
C PRO A 41 -5.75 -9.72 -9.74
N LEU A 42 -4.78 -10.33 -9.05
CA LEU A 42 -4.79 -10.44 -7.59
C LEU A 42 -4.59 -9.07 -6.93
N LEU A 43 -3.73 -8.22 -7.50
CA LEU A 43 -3.58 -6.84 -7.03
C LEU A 43 -4.89 -6.05 -7.13
N VAL A 44 -5.61 -6.18 -8.24
CA VAL A 44 -6.94 -5.56 -8.40
C VAL A 44 -7.92 -6.11 -7.37
N GLN A 45 -7.93 -7.42 -7.13
CA GLN A 45 -8.82 -8.03 -6.14
C GLN A 45 -8.55 -7.53 -4.72
N VAL A 46 -7.28 -7.34 -4.34
CA VAL A 46 -6.88 -6.96 -2.98
C VAL A 46 -6.97 -5.46 -2.72
N PHE A 47 -6.53 -4.64 -3.67
CA PHE A 47 -6.45 -3.17 -3.53
C PHE A 47 -7.61 -2.43 -4.22
N GLY A 48 -8.45 -3.15 -4.96
CA GLY A 48 -9.62 -2.62 -5.64
C GLY A 48 -9.33 -2.02 -7.02
N GLU A 49 -10.40 -1.49 -7.60
CA GLU A 49 -10.46 -0.98 -8.99
C GLU A 49 -9.46 0.14 -9.30
N GLY A 50 -8.99 0.88 -8.29
CA GLY A 50 -7.96 1.92 -8.45
C GLY A 50 -6.65 1.38 -9.03
N MET A 51 -6.39 0.07 -8.91
CA MET A 51 -5.24 -0.59 -9.50
C MET A 51 -5.27 -0.61 -11.02
N HIS A 52 -6.44 -0.63 -11.67
CA HIS A 52 -6.52 -0.63 -13.14
C HIS A 52 -5.85 0.60 -13.74
N ALA A 53 -6.12 1.78 -13.18
CA ALA A 53 -5.49 3.03 -13.62
C ALA A 53 -3.98 3.01 -13.36
N LEU A 54 -3.55 2.45 -12.23
CA LEU A 54 -2.12 2.36 -11.91
C LEU A 54 -1.38 1.42 -12.88
N ILE A 55 -1.97 0.26 -13.17
CA ILE A 55 -1.43 -0.74 -14.11
C ILE A 55 -1.39 -0.17 -15.53
N ALA A 56 -2.46 0.50 -15.98
CA ALA A 56 -2.52 1.10 -17.30
C ALA A 56 -1.51 2.23 -17.51
N ASN A 57 -1.17 2.96 -16.43
CA ASN A 57 -0.18 4.04 -16.45
C ASN A 57 1.24 3.57 -16.10
N ALA A 58 1.43 2.28 -15.84
CA ALA A 58 2.76 1.74 -15.59
C ALA A 58 3.61 1.77 -16.87
N GLY A 59 4.93 1.69 -16.70
CA GLY A 59 5.86 1.58 -17.82
C GLY A 59 5.66 0.29 -18.61
N ALA A 60 6.41 0.14 -19.71
CA ALA A 60 6.41 -1.11 -20.44
C ALA A 60 6.84 -2.27 -19.51
N PRO A 61 6.17 -3.44 -19.59
CA PRO A 61 6.62 -4.62 -18.88
C PRO A 61 8.01 -5.04 -19.36
N ASP A 62 8.72 -5.78 -18.52
CA ASP A 62 10.02 -6.36 -18.89
C ASP A 62 9.89 -7.53 -19.89
N ASP A 63 11.03 -8.11 -20.29
CA ASP A 63 11.09 -9.23 -21.24
C ASP A 63 10.32 -10.48 -20.75
N ALA A 64 10.07 -10.60 -19.44
CA ALA A 64 9.31 -11.67 -18.82
C ALA A 64 7.84 -11.30 -18.55
N GLY A 65 7.40 -10.11 -18.98
CA GLY A 65 6.04 -9.60 -18.82
C GLY A 65 5.75 -8.99 -17.45
N PHE A 66 6.73 -8.87 -16.57
CA PHE A 66 6.53 -8.28 -15.24
C PHE A 66 6.42 -6.77 -15.33
N LEU A 67 5.61 -6.20 -14.43
CA LEU A 67 5.29 -4.79 -14.40
C LEU A 67 5.81 -4.14 -13.12
N MET A 68 6.55 -3.03 -13.28
CA MET A 68 7.00 -2.24 -12.12
C MET A 68 5.90 -1.29 -11.67
N LEU A 69 5.54 -1.37 -10.39
CA LEU A 69 4.47 -0.56 -9.78
C LEU A 69 4.97 0.11 -8.51
N SER A 70 4.41 1.28 -8.22
CA SER A 70 4.66 2.02 -6.99
C SER A 70 3.37 2.16 -6.20
N LEU A 71 3.33 1.57 -4.99
CA LEU A 71 2.17 1.61 -4.10
C LEU A 71 2.51 2.42 -2.85
N SER A 72 1.50 3.09 -2.29
CA SER A 72 1.62 3.87 -1.06
C SER A 72 0.87 3.20 0.07
N PHE A 73 1.55 3.01 1.20
CA PHE A 73 1.00 2.43 2.42
C PHE A 73 1.07 3.44 3.57
N ALA A 74 0.36 3.21 4.67
CA ALA A 74 0.50 4.04 5.86
C ALA A 74 1.78 3.76 6.64
N SER A 75 2.34 2.54 6.54
CA SER A 75 3.55 2.14 7.22
C SER A 75 4.20 0.90 6.58
N GLU A 76 5.45 0.62 6.98
CA GLU A 76 6.15 -0.61 6.60
C GLU A 76 5.44 -1.88 7.10
N ASP A 77 4.90 -1.86 8.32
CA ASP A 77 4.14 -2.99 8.88
C ASP A 77 2.88 -3.30 8.07
N GLU A 78 2.12 -2.27 7.69
CA GLU A 78 0.94 -2.43 6.84
C GLU A 78 1.33 -3.01 5.48
N ALA A 79 2.37 -2.46 4.85
CA ALA A 79 2.88 -2.95 3.58
C ALA A 79 3.30 -4.43 3.68
N CYS A 80 4.04 -4.79 4.73
CA CYS A 80 4.54 -6.14 4.93
C CYS A 80 3.37 -7.13 5.07
N ARG A 81 2.37 -6.83 5.91
CA ARG A 81 1.18 -7.69 6.09
C ARG A 81 0.35 -7.85 4.84
N GLN A 82 0.08 -6.76 4.11
CA GLN A 82 -0.76 -6.82 2.91
C GLN A 82 -0.04 -7.53 1.76
N LEU A 83 1.25 -7.24 1.53
CA LEU A 83 2.01 -7.84 0.44
C LEU A 83 2.34 -9.31 0.69
N LEU A 84 2.52 -9.74 1.95
CA LEU A 84 2.66 -11.17 2.27
C LEU A 84 1.41 -11.96 1.86
N GLY A 85 0.22 -11.38 1.95
CA GLY A 85 -1.04 -11.99 1.50
C GLY A 85 -1.10 -12.26 -0.01
N LEU A 86 -0.25 -11.59 -0.80
CA LEU A 86 -0.14 -11.82 -2.25
C LEU A 86 0.81 -12.99 -2.59
N GLY A 87 1.52 -13.53 -1.59
CA GLY A 87 2.49 -14.59 -1.80
C GLY A 87 3.56 -14.22 -2.83
N THR A 88 3.70 -15.06 -3.86
CA THR A 88 4.70 -14.88 -4.93
C THR A 88 4.20 -14.06 -6.12
N ALA A 89 2.97 -13.53 -6.07
CA ALA A 89 2.40 -12.73 -7.16
C ALA A 89 3.18 -11.42 -7.41
N VAL A 90 3.83 -10.90 -6.36
CA VAL A 90 4.63 -9.68 -6.40
C VAL A 90 5.99 -9.89 -5.73
N THR A 91 6.97 -9.11 -6.15
CA THR A 91 8.30 -9.04 -5.53
C THR A 91 8.60 -7.60 -5.14
N VAL A 92 8.93 -7.36 -3.87
CA VAL A 92 9.35 -6.02 -3.42
C VAL A 92 10.77 -5.74 -3.89
N ILE A 93 10.94 -4.61 -4.57
CA ILE A 93 12.23 -4.09 -5.05
C ILE A 93 12.78 -3.07 -4.05
N ALA A 94 11.93 -2.14 -3.60
CA ALA A 94 12.28 -1.12 -2.62
C ALA A 94 11.07 -0.77 -1.73
N PRO A 95 11.28 -0.34 -0.48
CA PRO A 95 12.58 -0.21 0.19
C PRO A 95 13.14 -1.56 0.66
N HIS A 96 14.45 -1.58 0.95
CA HIS A 96 15.15 -2.81 1.36
C HIS A 96 14.66 -3.35 2.71
N SER A 97 14.27 -2.47 3.64
CA SER A 97 13.73 -2.85 4.95
C SER A 97 12.49 -3.73 4.83
N LEU A 98 11.55 -3.34 3.96
CA LEU A 98 10.36 -4.14 3.66
C LEU A 98 10.71 -5.51 3.07
N ARG A 99 11.70 -5.58 2.18
CA ARG A 99 12.16 -6.85 1.61
C ARG A 99 12.69 -7.78 2.70
N GLN A 100 13.40 -7.24 3.69
CA GLN A 100 13.87 -8.01 4.85
C GLN A 100 12.70 -8.45 5.75
N CYS A 101 11.70 -7.58 5.98
CA CYS A 101 10.48 -7.93 6.71
C CYS A 101 9.77 -9.12 6.07
N MET A 102 9.54 -9.07 4.75
CA MET A 102 8.87 -10.14 4.02
C MET A 102 9.66 -11.45 4.06
N ALA A 103 10.99 -11.40 3.88
CA ALA A 103 11.83 -12.59 3.92
C ALA A 103 11.81 -13.26 5.32
N ALA A 104 11.88 -12.46 6.39
CA ALA A 104 11.81 -12.98 7.76
C ALA A 104 10.45 -13.65 8.04
N ALA A 105 9.35 -13.02 7.61
CA ALA A 105 8.01 -13.59 7.76
C ALA A 105 7.84 -14.87 6.94
N ALA A 106 8.35 -14.92 5.71
CA ALA A 106 8.30 -16.12 4.88
C ALA A 106 9.01 -17.31 5.54
N VAL A 107 10.17 -17.08 6.17
CA VAL A 107 10.88 -18.11 6.94
C VAL A 107 10.01 -18.58 8.11
N GLN A 108 9.45 -17.67 8.90
CA GLN A 108 8.59 -18.02 10.03
C GLN A 108 7.37 -18.85 9.62
N ILE A 109 6.71 -18.47 8.51
CA ILE A 109 5.58 -19.21 7.94
C ILE A 109 6.03 -20.61 7.51
N SER A 110 7.16 -20.72 6.80
CA SER A 110 7.69 -22.01 6.37
C SER A 110 8.03 -22.93 7.54
N THR A 111 8.55 -22.38 8.64
CA THR A 111 8.85 -23.13 9.86
C THR A 111 7.58 -23.55 10.61
N LEU A 112 6.54 -22.71 10.62
CA LEU A 112 5.27 -23.00 11.30
C LEU A 112 4.52 -24.17 10.66
N TYR A 113 4.63 -24.33 9.35
CA TYR A 113 3.93 -25.35 8.56
C TYR A 113 4.85 -26.47 8.02
N ALA A 114 6.08 -26.57 8.52
CA ALA A 114 7.00 -27.67 8.20
C ALA A 114 6.56 -28.98 8.88
#